data_AF-A0A1Y2GDW2-F1
#
_entry.id   AF-A0A1Y2GDW2-F1
#
_cell.length_a   1.000
_cell.length_b   1.000
_cell.length_c   1.000
_cell.angle_alpha   90.00
_cell.angle_beta   90.00
_cell.angle_gamma   90.00
#
_symmetry.space_group_name_H-M   'P 1'
#
loop_
_entity.id
_entity.type
_entity.pdbx_description
1 polymer ?
#
loop_
_entity_poly.entity_id
_entity_poly.type
_entity_poly.pdbx_seq_one_letter_code
_entity_poly.pdbx_strand_id
1 'polypeptide(L)'
;MPKHFKTASSSKEAESRKPANSEALSKKPKSFKKKAKIKKTVQVVKETTHEKTVSSSIVAKSAPSSNWKTLISTIKPSPRKTIPVYNASKKRSSSDFDDDQDATSARTKIPNLNIVTGTKHDTTQLWFDDISKEDLEKAYGKSGCKHEYDPTETGKHKIGKYVGIDCEMVGVGPDGEQSALARVSIVNYHGVTVLDLYVRPLERVTDFRTEVSGITPRHLAKAIDFKDAQKQVADIIKDKIVVGHALQNDFKALLLEHPQRLIRDTSRYQPFRALAKGKTPSLRKLAQEILGIKIQQGSHSSVEDARITILLYRKHKEAWDSSLALKAKKLATKAKKNKKSTLKLQV
;
A
#
# COMPACT_ATOMS: atom_id res chain seq x y z
N MET A 1 11.92 15.87 59.19
CA MET A 1 13.27 15.39 59.57
C MET A 1 13.20 13.89 59.85
N PRO A 2 14.23 13.10 59.54
CA PRO A 2 14.20 11.64 59.67
C PRO A 2 14.82 11.13 61.00
N LYS A 3 14.30 10.01 61.52
CA LYS A 3 15.07 9.04 62.34
C LYS A 3 14.63 7.61 61.99
N HIS A 4 15.59 6.70 61.93
CA HIS A 4 15.39 5.28 61.60
C HIS A 4 15.13 4.43 62.86
N PHE A 5 14.47 3.28 62.71
CA PHE A 5 14.89 1.95 63.21
C PHE A 5 14.19 0.91 62.28
N LYS A 6 14.81 -0.14 61.68
CA LYS A 6 15.63 -1.28 62.18
C LYS A 6 14.85 -2.21 63.13
N THR A 7 14.81 -3.55 62.98
CA THR A 7 15.25 -4.51 61.92
C THR A 7 14.73 -5.94 62.24
N ALA A 8 14.77 -6.87 61.28
CA ALA A 8 14.84 -8.36 61.47
C ALA A 8 13.61 -9.09 62.09
N SER A 9 13.47 -10.43 62.06
CA SER A 9 13.84 -11.52 61.09
C SER A 9 13.17 -12.85 61.54
N SER A 10 13.49 -14.00 60.88
CA SER A 10 13.03 -15.39 61.19
C SER A 10 11.57 -15.69 60.80
N SER A 11 11.18 -16.56 59.86
CA SER A 11 11.64 -17.87 59.33
C SER A 11 11.13 -19.13 60.09
N LYS A 12 10.48 -20.04 59.33
CA LYS A 12 10.39 -21.50 59.52
C LYS A 12 9.63 -22.17 58.36
N GLU A 13 9.94 -23.44 58.10
CA GLU A 13 9.39 -24.30 57.03
C GLU A 13 8.49 -25.42 57.61
N ALA A 14 8.27 -26.51 56.83
CA ALA A 14 7.58 -27.78 57.15
C ALA A 14 6.04 -27.79 57.01
N GLU A 15 5.37 -28.84 56.47
CA GLU A 15 5.83 -30.02 55.70
C GLU A 15 4.67 -30.64 54.85
N SER A 16 5.01 -31.63 54.01
CA SER A 16 4.23 -32.35 52.99
C SER A 16 2.97 -33.15 53.43
N ARG A 17 2.20 -33.60 52.42
CA ARG A 17 1.75 -35.02 52.27
C ARG A 17 1.26 -35.36 50.84
N LYS A 18 1.49 -36.62 50.41
CA LYS A 18 0.90 -37.35 49.26
C LYS A 18 0.42 -38.74 49.75
N PRO A 19 -0.48 -39.43 49.04
CA PRO A 19 -0.11 -40.51 48.08
C PRO A 19 -0.88 -40.35 46.72
N ALA A 20 -0.64 -41.03 45.58
CA ALA A 20 -0.28 -42.41 45.20
C ALA A 20 -1.43 -43.44 45.39
N ASN A 21 -1.73 -44.40 44.49
CA ASN A 21 -1.17 -44.77 43.17
C ASN A 21 -2.37 -45.02 42.17
N SER A 22 -2.47 -45.89 41.13
CA SER A 22 -1.64 -46.94 40.46
C SER A 22 -2.27 -47.37 39.10
N GLU A 23 -1.42 -47.71 38.11
CA GLU A 23 -1.43 -48.88 37.16
C GLU A 23 -2.73 -49.49 36.56
N ALA A 24 -2.75 -50.09 35.34
CA ALA A 24 -1.79 -50.22 34.22
C ALA A 24 -2.45 -50.86 32.96
N LEU A 25 -1.61 -51.32 32.01
CA LEU A 25 -1.82 -52.30 30.92
C LEU A 25 -2.20 -51.82 29.50
N SER A 26 -1.80 -52.65 28.52
CA SER A 26 -1.71 -52.35 27.09
C SER A 26 -2.40 -53.43 26.23
N LYS A 27 -2.65 -53.12 24.94
CA LYS A 27 -2.54 -54.07 23.80
C LYS A 27 -2.74 -53.39 22.43
N LYS A 28 -2.03 -53.89 21.41
CA LYS A 28 -2.37 -53.74 19.98
C LYS A 28 -2.89 -55.08 19.45
N PRO A 29 -3.79 -55.09 18.45
CA PRO A 29 -3.86 -56.18 17.48
C PRO A 29 -3.55 -55.72 16.05
N LYS A 30 -3.52 -56.66 15.09
CA LYS A 30 -3.06 -56.48 13.71
C LYS A 30 -4.21 -56.57 12.69
N SER A 31 -4.04 -55.87 11.57
CA SER A 31 -4.49 -56.18 10.19
C SER A 31 -5.73 -57.08 9.95
N PHE A 32 -6.66 -56.58 9.15
CA PHE A 32 -7.47 -57.43 8.26
C PHE A 32 -7.42 -56.92 6.81
N LYS A 33 -7.21 -57.84 5.86
CA LYS A 33 -7.35 -57.60 4.41
C LYS A 33 -8.70 -58.15 3.95
N LYS A 34 -9.49 -57.39 3.19
CA LYS A 34 -10.50 -57.94 2.28
C LYS A 34 -10.38 -57.28 0.91
N LYS A 35 -10.20 -58.09 -0.13
CA LYS A 35 -10.28 -57.68 -1.54
C LYS A 35 -11.75 -57.82 -1.98
N ALA A 36 -12.27 -56.84 -2.73
CA ALA A 36 -13.49 -56.99 -3.52
C ALA A 36 -13.15 -56.78 -5.00
N LYS A 37 -13.70 -57.62 -5.89
CA LYS A 37 -13.44 -57.53 -7.34
C LYS A 37 -14.41 -56.54 -7.99
N ILE A 38 -13.89 -55.51 -8.65
CA ILE A 38 -14.68 -54.75 -9.63
C ILE A 38 -14.70 -55.52 -10.94
N LYS A 39 -15.89 -55.81 -11.49
CA LYS A 39 -16.04 -56.43 -12.81
C LYS A 39 -15.78 -55.39 -13.91
N LYS A 40 -15.04 -55.76 -14.94
CA LYS A 40 -15.08 -55.04 -16.23
C LYS A 40 -16.35 -55.44 -16.98
N THR A 41 -17.06 -54.46 -17.52
CA THR A 41 -17.92 -54.65 -18.69
C THR A 41 -17.46 -53.66 -19.74
N VAL A 42 -17.19 -54.15 -20.94
CA VAL A 42 -16.91 -53.33 -22.13
C VAL A 42 -18.15 -53.41 -23.01
N GLN A 43 -18.60 -52.27 -23.54
CA GLN A 43 -19.47 -52.25 -24.71
C GLN A 43 -18.90 -51.25 -25.73
N VAL A 44 -19.04 -51.61 -26.99
CA VAL A 44 -18.54 -50.88 -28.16
C VAL A 44 -19.74 -50.61 -29.06
N VAL A 45 -20.04 -49.34 -29.35
CA VAL A 45 -20.98 -48.98 -30.42
C VAL A 45 -20.42 -47.81 -31.25
N LYS A 46 -20.33 -48.13 -32.54
CA LYS A 46 -20.10 -47.37 -33.78
C LYS A 46 -20.22 -45.84 -33.82
N GLU A 47 -19.53 -45.29 -34.81
CA GLU A 47 -19.64 -43.92 -35.34
C GLU A 47 -21.01 -43.62 -35.98
N THR A 48 -21.35 -42.34 -36.12
CA THR A 48 -21.84 -41.76 -37.39
C THR A 48 -21.70 -40.23 -37.42
N THR A 49 -21.78 -39.64 -38.61
CA THR A 49 -21.53 -38.22 -38.91
C THR A 49 -22.77 -37.33 -38.75
N HIS A 50 -22.59 -36.01 -38.54
CA HIS A 50 -23.03 -34.96 -39.48
C HIS A 50 -22.63 -33.53 -39.04
N GLU A 51 -22.95 -32.52 -39.86
CA GLU A 51 -22.40 -31.16 -39.81
C GLU A 51 -23.30 -30.10 -39.12
N LYS A 52 -22.69 -28.93 -38.81
CA LYS A 52 -23.25 -27.56 -38.81
C LYS A 52 -24.60 -27.32 -38.11
N THR A 53 -24.58 -26.53 -37.04
CA THR A 53 -25.08 -25.12 -37.06
C THR A 53 -24.72 -24.37 -35.75
N VAL A 54 -25.11 -23.09 -35.65
CA VAL A 54 -24.62 -22.12 -34.66
C VAL A 54 -25.65 -21.89 -33.54
N SER A 55 -25.24 -21.91 -32.26
CA SER A 55 -25.55 -20.90 -31.22
C SER A 55 -25.38 -21.38 -29.75
N SER A 56 -25.21 -20.39 -28.86
CA SER A 56 -25.50 -20.38 -27.40
C SER A 56 -24.41 -20.77 -26.36
N SER A 57 -24.35 -19.90 -25.34
CA SER A 57 -24.04 -20.11 -23.90
C SER A 57 -22.75 -20.77 -23.37
N ILE A 58 -21.99 -19.94 -22.62
CA ILE A 58 -21.51 -20.17 -21.23
C ILE A 58 -20.28 -21.09 -20.99
N VAL A 59 -19.16 -20.42 -20.65
CA VAL A 59 -18.10 -20.76 -19.67
C VAL A 59 -17.34 -22.10 -19.80
N ALA A 60 -16.07 -22.02 -20.25
CA ALA A 60 -14.99 -22.89 -19.78
C ALA A 60 -13.58 -22.26 -19.88
N LYS A 61 -12.88 -22.22 -18.74
CA LYS A 61 -11.40 -22.31 -18.55
C LYS A 61 -10.48 -21.95 -19.74
N SER A 62 -9.87 -20.76 -19.74
CA SER A 62 -8.66 -20.49 -20.52
C SER A 62 -7.42 -21.13 -19.87
N ALA A 63 -6.55 -21.73 -20.69
CA ALA A 63 -5.30 -22.36 -20.26
C ALA A 63 -4.19 -21.30 -20.01
N PRO A 64 -3.15 -21.62 -19.20
CA PRO A 64 -1.98 -20.76 -19.08
C PRO A 64 -1.29 -20.57 -20.43
N SER A 65 -0.87 -19.34 -20.73
CA SER A 65 -0.36 -18.96 -22.05
C SER A 65 0.91 -19.75 -22.43
N SER A 66 1.08 -19.98 -23.74
CA SER A 66 2.06 -20.90 -24.31
C SER A 66 3.51 -20.68 -23.85
N ASN A 67 3.84 -19.45 -23.45
CA ASN A 67 5.19 -19.05 -23.04
C ASN A 67 5.65 -19.63 -21.68
N TRP A 68 4.72 -20.13 -20.85
CA TRP A 68 5.07 -20.77 -19.57
C TRP A 68 5.60 -22.19 -19.72
N LYS A 69 5.15 -22.94 -20.75
CA LYS A 69 5.58 -24.33 -20.96
C LYS A 69 7.00 -24.41 -21.50
N THR A 70 7.38 -23.51 -22.40
CA THR A 70 8.75 -23.37 -22.93
C THR A 70 9.76 -23.02 -21.83
N LEU A 71 9.38 -22.17 -20.86
CA LEU A 71 10.29 -21.75 -19.79
C LEU A 71 10.76 -22.91 -18.90
N ILE A 72 9.87 -23.87 -18.62
CA ILE A 72 10.14 -25.01 -17.75
C ILE A 72 11.07 -26.03 -18.44
N SER A 73 10.96 -26.20 -19.77
CA SER A 73 11.81 -27.13 -20.53
C SER A 73 13.28 -26.72 -20.63
N THR A 74 13.62 -25.44 -20.45
CA THR A 74 15.00 -24.93 -20.61
C THR A 74 15.87 -25.11 -19.36
N ILE A 75 15.27 -25.41 -18.21
CA ILE A 75 15.98 -25.45 -16.92
C ILE A 75 16.40 -26.89 -16.60
N LYS A 76 17.61 -27.26 -17.02
CA LYS A 76 18.35 -28.42 -16.47
C LYS A 76 19.45 -27.92 -15.51
N PRO A 77 19.55 -28.44 -14.28
CA PRO A 77 20.61 -28.05 -13.36
C PRO A 77 21.97 -28.59 -13.81
N SER A 78 23.03 -27.79 -13.62
CA SER A 78 24.42 -28.15 -13.88
C SER A 78 25.25 -27.95 -12.61
N PRO A 79 26.20 -28.84 -12.26
CA PRO A 79 26.84 -28.84 -10.94
C PRO A 79 27.81 -27.66 -10.71
N ARG A 80 27.85 -27.22 -9.45
CA ARG A 80 28.67 -26.11 -8.96
C ARG A 80 30.17 -26.38 -9.10
N LYS A 81 30.93 -25.39 -9.57
CA LYS A 81 32.41 -25.34 -9.47
C LYS A 81 32.84 -24.22 -8.52
N THR A 82 34.04 -24.36 -7.96
CA THR A 82 34.65 -23.44 -6.97
C THR A 82 35.32 -22.23 -7.61
N ILE A 83 35.54 -21.19 -6.81
CA ILE A 83 36.15 -19.91 -7.23
C ILE A 83 37.59 -19.86 -6.70
N PRO A 84 38.61 -19.56 -7.53
CA PRO A 84 39.95 -19.23 -7.06
C PRO A 84 40.05 -17.75 -6.68
N VAL A 85 40.80 -17.44 -5.62
CA VAL A 85 41.10 -16.06 -5.18
C VAL A 85 42.22 -15.46 -6.02
N TYR A 86 42.13 -14.17 -6.37
CA TYR A 86 43.29 -13.37 -6.74
C TYR A 86 43.22 -11.96 -6.12
N ASN A 87 44.37 -11.47 -5.65
CA ASN A 87 44.51 -10.16 -5.02
C ASN A 87 44.88 -9.09 -6.07
N ALA A 88 44.38 -7.87 -5.92
CA ALA A 88 44.87 -6.70 -6.64
C ALA A 88 44.76 -5.42 -5.78
N SER A 89 45.89 -4.97 -5.24
CA SER A 89 45.95 -3.84 -4.30
C SER A 89 46.20 -2.51 -5.01
N LYS A 90 45.51 -1.42 -4.61
CA LYS A 90 46.10 -0.06 -4.61
C LYS A 90 45.39 0.91 -3.66
N LYS A 91 46.18 1.67 -2.90
CA LYS A 91 45.76 2.72 -1.94
C LYS A 91 45.69 4.10 -2.61
N ARG A 92 44.83 4.98 -2.07
CA ARG A 92 45.10 6.38 -1.61
C ARG A 92 43.75 7.00 -1.16
N SER A 93 43.54 7.26 0.14
CA SER A 93 43.85 8.50 0.92
C SER A 93 42.96 9.68 0.50
N SER A 94 42.15 10.31 1.38
CA SER A 94 42.50 11.07 2.61
C SER A 94 43.25 12.37 2.25
N SER A 95 42.86 13.57 2.70
CA SER A 95 41.76 14.00 3.61
C SER A 95 41.50 15.52 3.46
N ASP A 96 40.64 16.10 4.33
CA ASP A 96 40.61 17.54 4.70
C ASP A 96 40.13 18.52 3.59
N PHE A 97 39.74 19.79 3.80
CA PHE A 97 38.92 20.56 4.78
C PHE A 97 38.84 22.00 4.15
N ASP A 98 37.92 22.85 4.60
CA ASP A 98 37.84 24.33 4.41
C ASP A 98 37.48 25.04 3.07
N ASP A 99 36.55 26.00 3.23
CA ASP A 99 36.27 27.35 2.67
C ASP A 99 36.18 27.75 1.15
N ASP A 100 34.93 28.09 0.78
CA ASP A 100 34.40 29.40 0.31
C ASP A 100 34.74 30.08 -1.06
N GLN A 101 33.79 30.93 -1.48
CA GLN A 101 33.77 32.05 -2.46
C GLN A 101 33.55 31.84 -3.98
N ASP A 102 32.30 32.15 -4.35
CA ASP A 102 31.79 32.97 -5.49
C ASP A 102 32.39 32.88 -6.91
N ALA A 103 31.50 32.60 -7.87
CA ALA A 103 31.61 33.08 -9.25
C ALA A 103 30.21 33.25 -9.91
N THR A 104 29.71 34.49 -9.89
CA THR A 104 28.51 35.02 -10.59
C THR A 104 28.07 34.33 -11.91
N SER A 105 26.75 34.08 -12.05
CA SER A 105 26.05 34.22 -13.34
C SER A 105 24.53 34.33 -13.19
N ALA A 106 23.87 35.08 -14.10
CA ALA A 106 22.49 35.53 -13.91
C ALA A 106 21.42 34.53 -14.39
N ARG A 107 20.32 34.36 -13.62
CA ARG A 107 19.08 33.78 -14.17
C ARG A 107 17.78 34.25 -13.50
N THR A 108 16.94 34.90 -14.30
CA THR A 108 15.47 35.02 -14.27
C THR A 108 14.75 34.97 -12.91
N LYS A 109 14.15 36.11 -12.52
CA LYS A 109 13.26 36.25 -11.35
C LYS A 109 12.09 35.23 -11.39
N ILE A 110 11.97 34.43 -10.32
CA ILE A 110 10.76 33.65 -10.00
C ILE A 110 9.91 34.54 -9.06
N PRO A 111 8.57 34.61 -9.21
CA PRO A 111 7.73 35.42 -8.32
C PRO A 111 7.81 34.92 -6.87
N ASN A 112 7.86 35.85 -5.92
CA ASN A 112 8.03 35.56 -4.50
C ASN A 112 6.94 34.61 -3.97
N LEU A 113 7.37 33.46 -3.45
CA LEU A 113 6.59 32.76 -2.43
C LEU A 113 6.87 33.46 -1.09
N ASN A 114 5.81 33.96 -0.43
CA ASN A 114 5.93 34.45 0.94
C ASN A 114 6.20 33.26 1.88
N ILE A 115 7.47 33.05 2.22
CA ILE A 115 7.89 32.08 3.22
C ILE A 115 7.53 32.64 4.59
N VAL A 116 6.36 32.26 5.10
CA VAL A 116 6.07 32.37 6.54
C VAL A 116 6.96 31.35 7.25
N THR A 117 7.78 31.83 8.18
CA THR A 117 8.71 31.02 8.97
C THR A 117 7.95 30.11 9.93
N GLY A 118 7.73 28.86 9.50
CA GLY A 118 6.87 27.90 10.21
C GLY A 118 7.35 27.57 11.63
N THR A 119 6.44 27.74 12.58
CA THR A 119 6.52 27.15 13.93
C THR A 119 6.62 25.62 13.86
N LYS A 120 7.28 25.00 14.86
CA LYS A 120 7.38 23.54 14.96
C LYS A 120 6.03 22.95 15.39
N HIS A 121 5.22 22.51 14.42
CA HIS A 121 3.98 21.79 14.72
C HIS A 121 4.23 20.29 14.93
N ASP A 122 3.63 19.75 15.98
CA ASP A 122 3.57 18.32 16.28
C ASP A 122 2.68 17.61 15.24
N THR A 123 3.13 16.48 14.68
CA THR A 123 2.37 15.76 13.64
C THR A 123 1.10 15.08 14.17
N THR A 124 1.00 14.89 15.49
CA THR A 124 -0.23 14.44 16.17
C THR A 124 -1.28 15.55 16.28
N GLN A 125 -0.87 16.83 16.25
CA GLN A 125 -1.74 18.01 16.27
C GLN A 125 -1.93 18.64 14.88
N LEU A 126 -1.94 17.82 13.82
CA LEU A 126 -2.42 18.25 12.50
C LEU A 126 -3.95 18.38 12.51
N TRP A 127 -4.44 19.42 13.19
CA TRP A 127 -5.85 19.76 13.26
C TRP A 127 -6.30 20.35 11.92
N PHE A 128 -7.19 19.65 11.24
CA PHE A 128 -7.58 19.91 9.86
C PHE A 128 -8.59 21.06 9.70
N ASP A 129 -8.81 21.88 10.73
CA ASP A 129 -9.96 22.79 10.85
C ASP A 129 -9.95 23.97 9.87
N ASP A 130 -8.82 24.28 9.23
CA ASP A 130 -8.70 25.16 8.06
C ASP A 130 -9.33 24.52 6.79
N ILE A 131 -10.63 24.23 6.82
CA ILE A 131 -11.41 23.81 5.63
C ILE A 131 -12.40 24.90 5.25
N SER A 132 -12.32 25.35 4.00
CA SER A 132 -13.38 26.20 3.44
C SER A 132 -14.72 25.46 3.49
N LYS A 133 -15.80 26.19 3.80
CA LYS A 133 -17.17 25.64 3.78
C LYS A 133 -17.51 25.11 2.39
N GLU A 134 -17.00 25.77 1.37
CA GLU A 134 -17.15 25.44 -0.04
C GLU A 134 -16.52 24.07 -0.34
N ASP A 135 -15.36 23.76 0.21
CA ASP A 135 -14.75 22.44 0.04
C ASP A 135 -15.46 21.34 0.83
N LEU A 136 -16.06 21.66 1.98
CA LEU A 136 -16.96 20.73 2.69
C LEU A 136 -18.21 20.42 1.85
N GLU A 137 -18.87 21.45 1.30
CA GLU A 137 -20.00 21.26 0.37
C GLU A 137 -19.57 20.47 -0.89
N LYS A 138 -18.36 20.68 -1.42
CA LYS A 138 -17.78 19.91 -2.55
C LYS A 138 -17.46 18.44 -2.17
N ALA A 139 -17.19 18.15 -0.90
CA ALA A 139 -16.77 16.82 -0.40
C ALA A 139 -17.92 15.95 0.12
N TYR A 140 -18.96 16.58 0.69
CA TYR A 140 -20.07 15.93 1.40
C TYR A 140 -21.47 16.27 0.85
N GLY A 141 -21.57 17.29 -0.01
CA GLY A 141 -22.85 17.85 -0.44
C GLY A 141 -23.38 18.91 0.51
N LYS A 142 -24.44 19.60 0.07
CA LYS A 142 -25.11 20.65 0.87
C LYS A 142 -26.16 19.99 1.76
N SER A 143 -26.06 20.15 3.07
CA SER A 143 -27.00 19.60 4.06
C SER A 143 -28.39 20.24 3.90
N GLY A 144 -29.26 19.62 3.11
CA GLY A 144 -30.56 20.18 2.69
C GLY A 144 -31.73 19.94 3.64
N CYS A 145 -31.49 19.52 4.89
CA CYS A 145 -32.53 19.19 5.86
C CYS A 145 -32.29 19.87 7.21
N LYS A 146 -33.37 20.33 7.85
CA LYS A 146 -33.38 20.87 9.21
C LYS A 146 -33.29 19.73 10.23
N HIS A 147 -32.08 19.19 10.41
CA HIS A 147 -31.71 18.55 11.67
C HIS A 147 -31.02 19.59 12.54
N GLU A 148 -31.23 19.55 13.85
CA GLU A 148 -30.50 20.44 14.76
C GLU A 148 -29.00 20.16 14.68
N TYR A 149 -28.23 21.25 14.71
CA TYR A 149 -26.78 21.21 14.69
C TYR A 149 -26.28 20.84 16.10
N ASP A 150 -26.09 19.55 16.34
CA ASP A 150 -25.23 19.09 17.41
C ASP A 150 -23.78 19.48 17.07
N PRO A 151 -23.09 20.30 17.89
CA PRO A 151 -21.70 20.67 17.65
C PRO A 151 -20.73 19.49 17.76
N THR A 152 -21.14 18.36 18.32
CA THR A 152 -20.28 17.20 18.58
C THR A 152 -20.20 16.23 17.38
N GLU A 153 -19.09 16.35 16.65
CA GLU A 153 -18.40 15.34 15.82
C GLU A 153 -19.11 14.70 14.60
N THR A 154 -20.44 14.51 14.57
CA THR A 154 -21.14 13.63 13.60
C THR A 154 -20.88 13.88 12.11
N GLY A 155 -20.45 15.10 11.74
CA GLY A 155 -20.01 15.43 10.38
C GLY A 155 -18.63 14.87 10.00
N LYS A 156 -17.63 14.96 10.89
CA LYS A 156 -16.20 14.74 10.58
C LYS A 156 -15.87 13.28 10.22
N HIS A 157 -16.71 12.31 10.60
CA HIS A 157 -16.50 10.87 10.37
C HIS A 157 -17.03 10.36 9.02
N LYS A 158 -17.75 11.18 8.24
CA LYS A 158 -18.27 10.75 6.93
C LYS A 158 -17.12 10.52 5.95
N ILE A 159 -17.18 9.44 5.14
CA ILE A 159 -16.12 9.11 4.17
C ILE A 159 -16.08 10.15 3.02
N GLY A 160 -17.25 10.59 2.54
CA GLY A 160 -17.35 11.62 1.51
C GLY A 160 -16.89 11.17 0.13
N LYS A 161 -16.52 12.17 -0.69
CA LYS A 161 -16.09 12.03 -2.11
C LYS A 161 -14.58 11.80 -2.30
N TYR A 162 -13.78 12.19 -1.31
CA TYR A 162 -12.32 12.21 -1.37
C TYR A 162 -11.74 11.36 -0.24
N VAL A 163 -10.82 10.46 -0.60
CA VAL A 163 -10.11 9.61 0.36
C VAL A 163 -8.60 9.65 0.10
N GLY A 164 -7.81 9.72 1.16
CA GLY A 164 -6.37 9.43 1.13
C GLY A 164 -6.14 7.95 1.39
N ILE A 165 -5.22 7.33 0.67
CA ILE A 165 -4.78 5.95 0.91
C ILE A 165 -3.25 5.87 0.88
N ASP A 166 -2.71 5.02 1.75
CA ASP A 166 -1.29 4.67 1.80
C ASP A 166 -1.14 3.24 2.35
N CYS A 167 -0.08 2.53 1.96
CA CYS A 167 0.14 1.12 2.26
C CYS A 167 1.58 0.83 2.74
N GLU A 168 1.71 0.05 3.81
CA GLU A 168 2.99 -0.53 4.20
C GLU A 168 3.18 -1.90 3.53
N MET A 169 4.38 -2.15 3.00
CA MET A 169 4.73 -3.40 2.34
C MET A 169 5.90 -4.14 3.02
N VAL A 170 5.78 -5.46 3.07
CA VAL A 170 6.84 -6.41 3.48
C VAL A 170 7.44 -7.11 2.26
N GLY A 171 8.60 -7.74 2.42
CA GLY A 171 9.25 -8.58 1.42
C GLY A 171 8.73 -10.03 1.45
N VAL A 172 8.40 -10.55 0.28
CA VAL A 172 8.06 -11.96 0.01
C VAL A 172 8.90 -12.51 -1.15
N GLY A 173 8.85 -13.82 -1.34
CA GLY A 173 9.68 -14.53 -2.32
C GLY A 173 11.15 -14.71 -1.85
N PRO A 174 12.04 -15.19 -2.74
CA PRO A 174 13.48 -15.25 -2.47
C PRO A 174 14.00 -13.89 -1.99
N ASP A 175 14.80 -13.90 -0.93
CA ASP A 175 15.51 -12.76 -0.35
C ASP A 175 14.68 -11.48 -0.10
N GLY A 176 13.35 -11.62 -0.04
CA GLY A 176 12.42 -10.53 0.22
C GLY A 176 12.24 -9.53 -0.93
N GLU A 177 12.65 -9.86 -2.16
CA GLU A 177 12.65 -8.92 -3.30
C GLU A 177 11.26 -8.34 -3.62
N GLN A 178 10.20 -9.13 -3.47
CA GLN A 178 8.86 -8.74 -3.91
C GLN A 178 8.07 -8.05 -2.79
N SER A 179 7.55 -6.84 -3.06
CA SER A 179 6.71 -6.11 -2.11
C SER A 179 5.28 -6.66 -2.06
N ALA A 180 4.83 -7.11 -0.89
CA ALA A 180 3.45 -7.52 -0.62
C ALA A 180 2.81 -6.68 0.49
N LEU A 181 1.49 -6.47 0.42
CA LEU A 181 0.74 -5.64 1.36
C LEU A 181 0.75 -6.23 2.79
N ALA A 182 1.07 -5.38 3.78
CA ALA A 182 1.07 -5.73 5.20
C ALA A 182 0.27 -4.79 6.10
N ARG A 183 0.06 -3.54 5.68
CA ARG A 183 -0.90 -2.60 6.29
C ARG A 183 -1.52 -1.72 5.21
N VAL A 184 -2.79 -1.38 5.34
CA VAL A 184 -3.46 -0.36 4.53
C VAL A 184 -4.20 0.61 5.44
N SER A 185 -4.03 1.90 5.18
CA SER A 185 -4.76 2.96 5.88
C SER A 185 -5.52 3.82 4.87
N ILE A 186 -6.79 4.12 5.18
CA ILE A 186 -7.63 5.04 4.41
C ILE A 186 -8.11 6.14 5.34
N VAL A 187 -8.01 7.40 4.89
CA VAL A 187 -8.52 8.58 5.60
C VAL A 187 -9.49 9.36 4.72
N ASN A 188 -10.43 10.09 5.32
CA ASN A 188 -11.35 10.96 4.58
C ASN A 188 -10.74 12.36 4.28
N TYR A 189 -11.55 13.27 3.76
CA TYR A 189 -11.14 14.65 3.46
C TYR A 189 -10.74 15.51 4.69
N HIS A 190 -11.19 15.13 5.89
CA HIS A 190 -10.77 15.69 7.17
C HIS A 190 -9.50 15.00 7.75
N GLY A 191 -8.92 14.02 7.06
CA GLY A 191 -7.83 13.20 7.60
C GLY A 191 -8.25 12.23 8.72
N VAL A 192 -9.55 12.14 9.02
CA VAL A 192 -10.10 11.17 9.97
C VAL A 192 -9.97 9.77 9.36
N THR A 193 -9.46 8.83 10.16
CA THR A 193 -9.22 7.45 9.72
C THR A 193 -10.53 6.72 9.49
N VAL A 194 -10.71 6.20 8.27
CA VAL A 194 -11.86 5.42 7.82
C VAL A 194 -11.54 3.92 7.87
N LEU A 195 -10.28 3.57 7.59
CA LEU A 195 -9.76 2.20 7.63
C LEU A 195 -8.32 2.24 8.13
N ASP A 196 -7.94 1.33 9.02
CA ASP A 196 -6.53 1.03 9.31
C ASP A 196 -6.45 -0.46 9.67
N LEU A 197 -5.86 -1.25 8.77
CA LEU A 197 -5.85 -2.71 8.87
C LEU A 197 -4.45 -3.25 8.62
N TYR A 198 -3.95 -4.09 9.54
CA TYR A 198 -2.87 -5.03 9.26
C TYR A 198 -3.42 -6.21 8.44
N VAL A 199 -2.73 -6.54 7.35
CA VAL A 199 -3.18 -7.50 6.33
C VAL A 199 -2.19 -8.65 6.26
N ARG A 200 -2.69 -9.89 6.25
CA ARG A 200 -1.88 -11.11 6.07
C ARG A 200 -1.51 -11.24 4.59
N PRO A 201 -0.22 -11.20 4.20
CA PRO A 201 0.19 -11.39 2.81
C PRO A 201 -0.20 -12.77 2.28
N LEU A 202 -0.40 -12.88 0.97
CA LEU A 202 -0.72 -14.16 0.30
C LEU A 202 0.45 -15.15 0.28
N GLU A 203 1.68 -14.65 0.42
CA GLU A 203 2.92 -15.42 0.42
C GLU A 203 3.64 -15.32 1.77
N ARG A 204 4.58 -16.24 2.03
CA ARG A 204 5.39 -16.20 3.25
C ARG A 204 6.30 -14.97 3.23
N VAL A 205 6.17 -14.13 4.27
CA VAL A 205 7.09 -13.03 4.55
C VAL A 205 8.50 -13.58 4.79
N THR A 206 9.46 -13.07 4.02
CA THR A 206 10.89 -13.38 4.12
C THR A 206 11.68 -12.18 4.66
N ASP A 207 11.18 -10.96 4.47
CA ASP A 207 11.72 -9.73 5.07
C ASP A 207 10.56 -8.84 5.56
N PHE A 208 10.66 -8.31 6.78
CA PHE A 208 9.64 -7.42 7.35
C PHE A 208 9.85 -5.94 7.03
N ARG A 209 11.07 -5.53 6.62
CA ARG A 209 11.44 -4.13 6.35
C ARG A 209 11.14 -3.19 7.51
N THR A 210 11.16 -3.69 8.75
CA THR A 210 10.59 -3.06 9.95
C THR A 210 11.06 -1.61 10.17
N GLU A 211 12.32 -1.32 9.86
CA GLU A 211 12.93 0.01 9.97
C GLU A 211 12.24 1.06 9.09
N VAL A 212 11.68 0.63 7.96
CA VAL A 212 10.89 1.46 7.04
C VAL A 212 9.40 1.28 7.29
N SER A 213 8.91 0.04 7.30
CA SER A 213 7.47 -0.30 7.26
C SER A 213 6.74 -0.23 8.61
N GLY A 214 7.49 -0.25 9.72
CA GLY A 214 6.93 -0.43 11.07
C GLY A 214 6.26 -1.80 11.32
N ILE A 215 6.27 -2.72 10.35
CA ILE A 215 5.58 -4.00 10.46
C ILE A 215 6.41 -5.01 11.25
N THR A 216 5.83 -5.57 12.31
CA THR A 216 6.43 -6.66 13.08
C THR A 216 5.68 -7.98 12.86
N PRO A 217 6.30 -9.14 13.14
CA PRO A 217 5.59 -10.43 13.14
C PRO A 217 4.35 -10.45 14.05
N ARG A 218 4.37 -9.67 15.13
CA ARG A 218 3.25 -9.52 16.08
C ARG A 218 2.03 -8.83 15.45
N HIS A 219 2.23 -7.94 14.48
CA HIS A 219 1.13 -7.29 13.76
C HIS A 219 0.44 -8.29 12.83
N LEU A 220 1.21 -9.08 12.09
CA LEU A 220 0.67 -10.07 11.15
C LEU A 220 0.02 -11.30 11.83
N ALA A 221 0.41 -11.60 13.07
CA ALA A 221 -0.20 -12.66 13.87
C ALA A 221 -1.71 -12.46 14.11
N LYS A 222 -2.19 -11.20 14.15
CA LYS A 222 -3.61 -10.84 14.29
C LYS A 222 -4.21 -10.16 13.06
N ALA A 223 -3.49 -10.15 11.93
CA ALA A 223 -3.96 -9.51 10.71
C ALA A 223 -5.19 -10.20 10.11
N ILE A 224 -5.99 -9.42 9.37
CA ILE A 224 -7.09 -9.93 8.54
C ILE A 224 -6.53 -10.57 7.26
N ASP A 225 -7.27 -11.51 6.66
CA ASP A 225 -6.87 -12.11 5.39
C ASP A 225 -6.94 -11.12 4.22
N PHE A 226 -6.00 -11.25 3.29
CA PHE A 226 -5.82 -10.34 2.15
C PHE A 226 -7.10 -10.04 1.38
N LYS A 227 -7.94 -11.06 1.13
CA LYS A 227 -9.16 -10.91 0.33
C LYS A 227 -10.21 -10.02 1.00
N ASP A 228 -10.33 -10.09 2.32
CA ASP A 228 -11.31 -9.30 3.07
C ASP A 228 -10.84 -7.86 3.27
N ALA A 229 -9.53 -7.64 3.43
CA ALA A 229 -8.93 -6.31 3.35
C ALA A 229 -9.10 -5.70 1.95
N GLN A 230 -8.74 -6.44 0.90
CA GLN A 230 -8.88 -6.02 -0.50
C GLN A 230 -10.34 -5.65 -0.82
N LYS A 231 -11.31 -6.46 -0.39
CA LYS A 231 -12.73 -6.17 -0.56
C LYS A 231 -13.14 -4.88 0.15
N GLN A 232 -12.77 -4.70 1.42
CA GLN A 232 -13.10 -3.48 2.18
C GLN A 232 -12.47 -2.23 1.53
N VAL A 233 -11.21 -2.31 1.10
CA VAL A 233 -10.55 -1.22 0.38
C VAL A 233 -11.28 -0.91 -0.93
N ALA A 234 -11.60 -1.93 -1.73
CA ALA A 234 -12.32 -1.77 -3.00
C ALA A 234 -13.70 -1.14 -2.83
N ASP A 235 -14.48 -1.61 -1.84
CA ASP A 235 -15.80 -1.05 -1.51
C ASP A 235 -15.70 0.41 -1.04
N ILE A 236 -14.66 0.77 -0.28
CA ILE A 236 -14.43 2.14 0.20
C ILE A 236 -13.97 3.08 -0.92
N ILE A 237 -13.03 2.68 -1.79
CA ILE A 237 -12.50 3.57 -2.84
C ILE A 237 -13.44 3.70 -4.06
N LYS A 238 -14.43 2.82 -4.20
CA LYS A 238 -15.36 2.78 -5.33
C LYS A 238 -15.99 4.14 -5.62
N ASP A 239 -15.84 4.59 -6.87
CA ASP A 239 -16.30 5.88 -7.39
C ASP A 239 -15.80 7.15 -6.66
N LYS A 240 -14.87 7.02 -5.71
CA LYS A 240 -14.24 8.14 -4.99
C LYS A 240 -12.99 8.66 -5.70
N ILE A 241 -12.63 9.91 -5.39
CA ILE A 241 -11.33 10.46 -5.78
C ILE A 241 -10.29 10.01 -4.75
N VAL A 242 -9.30 9.25 -5.22
CA VAL A 242 -8.25 8.66 -4.38
C VAL A 242 -6.97 9.49 -4.47
N VAL A 243 -6.50 9.93 -3.31
CA VAL A 243 -5.30 10.74 -3.09
C VAL A 243 -4.22 9.86 -2.45
N GLY A 244 -2.95 10.10 -2.78
CA GLY A 244 -1.83 9.32 -2.21
C GLY A 244 -0.48 9.70 -2.81
N HIS A 245 0.54 8.89 -2.57
CA HIS A 245 1.91 9.12 -3.07
C HIS A 245 2.48 7.90 -3.78
N ALA A 246 2.72 8.01 -5.09
CA ALA A 246 3.19 6.90 -5.94
C ALA A 246 2.23 5.68 -5.98
N LEU A 247 0.92 5.95 -5.89
CA LEU A 247 -0.25 5.05 -5.83
C LEU A 247 -0.23 3.80 -6.74
N GLN A 248 0.59 3.79 -7.79
CA GLN A 248 0.85 2.58 -8.59
C GLN A 248 1.43 1.43 -7.74
N ASN A 249 2.17 1.74 -6.68
CA ASN A 249 2.72 0.75 -5.74
C ASN A 249 1.61 0.14 -4.87
N ASP A 250 0.78 1.00 -4.26
CA ASP A 250 -0.37 0.64 -3.43
C ASP A 250 -1.36 -0.23 -4.19
N PHE A 251 -1.79 0.22 -5.37
CA PHE A 251 -2.73 -0.53 -6.22
C PHE A 251 -2.15 -1.87 -6.68
N LYS A 252 -0.83 -1.96 -6.93
CA LYS A 252 -0.15 -3.24 -7.20
C LYS A 252 -0.15 -4.15 -5.95
N ALA A 253 0.16 -3.63 -4.77
CA ALA A 253 0.18 -4.40 -3.53
C ALA A 253 -1.22 -4.88 -3.11
N LEU A 254 -2.25 -4.07 -3.35
CA LEU A 254 -3.67 -4.38 -3.17
C LEU A 254 -4.25 -5.30 -4.26
N LEU A 255 -3.54 -5.52 -5.37
CA LEU A 255 -4.05 -6.19 -6.58
C LEU A 255 -5.38 -5.58 -7.08
N LEU A 256 -5.47 -4.24 -7.09
CA LEU A 256 -6.63 -3.47 -7.52
C LEU A 256 -6.29 -2.51 -8.67
N GLU A 257 -7.30 -2.07 -9.42
CA GLU A 257 -7.21 -0.96 -10.37
C GLU A 257 -8.19 0.16 -9.99
N HIS A 258 -7.81 1.42 -10.21
CA HIS A 258 -8.69 2.58 -10.03
C HIS A 258 -8.71 3.47 -11.28
N PRO A 259 -9.88 4.02 -11.71
CA PRO A 259 -9.94 4.84 -12.92
C PRO A 259 -9.05 6.08 -12.85
N GLN A 260 -8.12 6.23 -13.79
CA GLN A 260 -7.10 7.31 -13.82
C GLN A 260 -7.68 8.74 -13.67
N ARG A 261 -8.94 8.98 -14.09
CA ARG A 261 -9.64 10.27 -13.88
C ARG A 261 -9.88 10.63 -12.39
N LEU A 262 -9.98 9.61 -11.54
CA LEU A 262 -10.23 9.69 -10.10
C LEU A 262 -8.96 9.65 -9.26
N ILE A 263 -7.78 9.45 -9.85
CA ILE A 263 -6.50 9.42 -9.12
C ILE A 263 -5.95 10.84 -8.90
N ARG A 264 -5.33 11.08 -7.73
CA ARG A 264 -4.60 12.29 -7.35
C ARG A 264 -3.27 11.92 -6.70
N ASP A 265 -2.38 11.34 -7.50
CA ASP A 265 -1.02 10.96 -7.09
C ASP A 265 -0.10 12.19 -6.98
N THR A 266 0.32 12.49 -5.74
CA THR A 266 1.21 13.62 -5.41
C THR A 266 2.61 13.50 -6.04
N SER A 267 3.13 12.28 -6.22
CA SER A 267 4.44 12.02 -6.84
C SER A 267 4.48 12.38 -8.35
N ARG A 268 3.30 12.41 -8.98
CA ARG A 268 3.10 12.69 -10.41
C ARG A 268 2.61 14.11 -10.71
N TYR A 269 2.21 14.87 -9.69
CA TYR A 269 1.71 16.24 -9.86
C TYR A 269 2.84 17.20 -10.27
N GLN A 270 2.66 17.90 -11.40
CA GLN A 270 3.76 18.61 -12.06
C GLN A 270 4.37 19.75 -11.24
N PRO A 271 3.61 20.60 -10.51
CA PRO A 271 4.19 21.56 -9.58
C PRO A 271 5.06 20.92 -8.48
N PHE A 272 4.65 19.78 -7.93
CA PHE A 272 5.43 19.07 -6.91
C PHE A 272 6.72 18.47 -7.49
N ARG A 273 6.69 18.01 -8.74
CA ARG A 273 7.89 17.59 -9.48
C ARG A 273 8.84 18.73 -9.80
N ALA A 274 8.34 19.96 -9.98
CA ALA A 274 9.21 21.13 -10.17
C ALA A 274 10.09 21.40 -8.93
N LEU A 275 9.53 21.25 -7.72
CA LEU A 275 10.28 21.32 -6.44
C LEU A 275 11.39 20.26 -6.32
N ALA A 276 11.30 19.16 -7.08
CA ALA A 276 12.31 18.11 -7.21
C ALA A 276 13.11 18.18 -8.52
N LYS A 277 13.24 19.36 -9.13
CA LYS A 277 14.00 19.59 -10.39
C LYS A 277 13.55 18.65 -11.54
N GLY A 278 12.25 18.38 -11.62
CA GLY A 278 11.62 17.49 -12.62
C GLY A 278 11.61 15.99 -12.25
N LYS A 279 12.37 15.58 -11.23
CA LYS A 279 12.34 14.22 -10.68
C LYS A 279 11.05 13.95 -9.89
N THR A 280 10.86 12.72 -9.46
CA THR A 280 9.79 12.36 -8.52
C THR A 280 10.18 12.87 -7.12
N PRO A 281 9.40 13.74 -6.46
CA PRO A 281 9.65 14.15 -5.08
C PRO A 281 9.31 13.01 -4.11
N SER A 282 9.97 12.94 -2.96
CA SER A 282 9.52 12.11 -1.84
C SER A 282 8.42 12.81 -1.04
N LEU A 283 7.55 12.03 -0.38
CA LEU A 283 6.49 12.58 0.46
C LEU A 283 7.05 13.44 1.59
N ARG A 284 8.12 13.00 2.26
CA ARG A 284 8.86 13.75 3.29
C ARG A 284 9.31 15.14 2.82
N LYS A 285 9.83 15.26 1.59
CA LYS A 285 10.20 16.57 1.03
C LYS A 285 8.96 17.43 0.77
N LEU A 286 7.87 16.87 0.24
CA LEU A 286 6.64 17.64 0.03
C LEU A 286 6.02 18.11 1.36
N ALA A 287 5.98 17.27 2.38
CA ALA A 287 5.52 17.64 3.72
C ALA A 287 6.33 18.83 4.28
N GLN A 288 7.65 18.77 4.20
CA GLN A 288 8.53 19.82 4.71
C GLN A 288 8.41 21.13 3.90
N GLU A 289 8.52 21.06 2.57
CA GLU A 289 8.58 22.25 1.70
C GLU A 289 7.23 22.96 1.54
N ILE A 290 6.12 22.22 1.57
CA ILE A 290 4.77 22.75 1.27
C ILE A 290 3.95 22.99 2.54
N LEU A 291 4.14 22.17 3.58
CA LEU A 291 3.35 22.22 4.82
C LEU A 291 4.17 22.60 6.05
N GLY A 292 5.51 22.60 5.98
CA GLY A 292 6.40 22.81 7.13
C GLY A 292 6.56 21.59 8.03
N ILE A 293 5.96 20.44 7.68
CA ILE A 293 5.82 19.27 8.55
C ILE A 293 7.00 18.30 8.37
N LYS A 294 7.57 17.81 9.48
CA LYS A 294 8.66 16.82 9.51
C LYS A 294 8.17 15.41 9.84
N ILE A 295 7.66 14.71 8.83
CA ILE A 295 7.23 13.29 8.92
C ILE A 295 8.40 12.30 8.79
N GLN A 296 8.11 11.00 8.96
CA GLN A 296 9.03 9.88 8.68
C GLN A 296 10.40 10.02 9.38
N GLN A 297 10.39 10.33 10.68
CA GLN A 297 11.61 10.47 11.50
C GLN A 297 12.13 9.13 12.06
N GLY A 298 11.30 8.08 12.04
CA GLY A 298 11.65 6.69 12.26
C GLY A 298 10.99 5.82 11.18
N SER A 299 10.42 4.68 11.56
CA SER A 299 9.54 3.92 10.67
C SER A 299 8.35 4.76 10.18
N HIS A 300 7.84 4.43 9.01
CA HIS A 300 6.69 5.07 8.40
C HIS A 300 5.39 4.77 9.16
N SER A 301 4.35 5.50 8.79
CA SER A 301 2.99 5.25 9.25
C SER A 301 2.03 5.69 8.16
N SER A 302 1.51 4.74 7.40
CA SER A 302 0.45 4.93 6.39
C SER A 302 -0.74 5.80 6.83
N VAL A 303 -1.07 5.88 8.12
CA VAL A 303 -2.06 6.86 8.63
C VAL A 303 -1.56 8.31 8.58
N GLU A 304 -0.29 8.57 8.91
CA GLU A 304 0.36 9.88 8.76
C GLU A 304 0.52 10.23 7.28
N ASP A 305 1.01 9.29 6.47
CA ASP A 305 1.29 9.53 5.05
C ASP A 305 0.01 9.73 4.22
N ALA A 306 -1.07 8.98 4.50
CA ALA A 306 -2.39 9.22 3.91
C ALA A 306 -2.99 10.59 4.32
N ARG A 307 -2.74 11.06 5.56
CA ARG A 307 -3.13 12.41 6.03
C ARG A 307 -2.36 13.51 5.30
N ILE A 308 -1.05 13.37 5.16
CA ILE A 308 -0.18 14.33 4.48
C ILE A 308 -0.55 14.46 3.00
N THR A 309 -0.82 13.35 2.31
CA THR A 309 -1.21 13.41 0.89
C THR A 309 -2.55 14.14 0.69
N ILE A 310 -3.51 13.99 1.62
CA ILE A 310 -4.75 14.77 1.66
C ILE A 310 -4.49 16.26 1.93
N LEU A 311 -3.60 16.63 2.86
CA LEU A 311 -3.20 18.04 3.08
C LEU A 311 -2.56 18.65 1.82
N LEU A 312 -1.64 17.94 1.18
CA LEU A 312 -0.97 18.37 -0.05
C LEU A 312 -1.96 18.58 -1.21
N TYR A 313 -2.91 17.66 -1.39
CA TYR A 313 -3.98 17.81 -2.37
C TYR A 313 -4.89 19.00 -2.05
N ARG A 314 -5.36 19.13 -0.79
CA ARG A 314 -6.20 20.25 -0.33
C ARG A 314 -5.57 21.60 -0.66
N LYS A 315 -4.32 21.82 -0.24
CA LYS A 315 -3.58 23.10 -0.46
C LYS A 315 -3.39 23.46 -1.94
N HIS A 316 -3.58 22.51 -2.87
CA HIS A 316 -3.43 22.71 -4.32
C HIS A 316 -4.71 22.38 -5.12
N LYS A 317 -5.83 22.15 -4.43
CA LYS A 317 -6.99 21.44 -4.98
C LYS A 317 -7.52 22.07 -6.27
N GLU A 318 -7.72 23.38 -6.24
CA GLU A 318 -8.36 24.11 -7.34
C GLU A 318 -7.46 24.15 -8.58
N ALA A 319 -6.16 24.44 -8.40
CA ALA A 319 -5.17 24.38 -9.47
C ALA A 319 -5.00 22.95 -10.03
N TRP A 320 -5.03 21.93 -9.17
CA TRP A 320 -4.89 20.53 -9.57
C TRP A 320 -6.10 20.06 -10.39
N ASP A 321 -7.32 20.16 -9.84
CA ASP A 321 -8.55 19.76 -10.53
C ASP A 321 -8.74 20.55 -11.83
N SER A 322 -8.44 21.86 -11.86
CA SER A 322 -8.46 22.68 -13.08
C SER A 322 -7.45 22.21 -14.12
N SER A 323 -6.22 21.87 -13.71
CA SER A 323 -5.20 21.34 -14.63
C SER A 323 -5.63 20.03 -15.30
N LEU A 324 -6.39 19.19 -14.58
CA LEU A 324 -6.92 17.93 -15.08
C LEU A 324 -8.12 18.14 -16.01
N ALA A 325 -9.03 19.06 -15.67
CA ALA A 325 -10.12 19.47 -16.55
C ALA A 325 -9.60 20.05 -17.89
N LEU A 326 -8.54 20.87 -17.85
CA LEU A 326 -7.89 21.40 -19.06
C LEU A 326 -7.20 20.30 -19.88
N LYS A 327 -6.53 19.33 -19.24
CA LYS A 327 -5.95 18.16 -19.92
C LYS A 327 -7.03 17.30 -20.58
N ALA A 328 -8.14 17.02 -19.89
CA ALA A 328 -9.27 16.27 -20.44
C ALA A 328 -9.89 16.98 -21.66
N LYS A 329 -10.11 18.30 -21.58
CA LYS A 329 -10.58 19.11 -22.73
C LYS A 329 -9.61 19.00 -23.93
N LYS A 330 -8.30 19.13 -23.71
CA LYS A 330 -7.26 19.01 -24.76
C LYS A 330 -7.18 17.61 -25.38
N LEU A 331 -7.38 16.54 -24.59
CA LEU A 331 -7.43 15.16 -25.11
C LEU A 331 -8.70 14.94 -25.95
N ALA A 332 -9.85 15.45 -25.51
CA ALA A 332 -11.12 15.34 -26.24
C ALA A 332 -11.09 16.10 -27.58
N THR A 333 -10.47 17.29 -27.64
CA THR A 333 -10.31 18.01 -28.93
C THR A 333 -9.33 17.31 -29.87
N LYS A 334 -8.22 16.75 -29.35
CA LYS A 334 -7.30 15.93 -30.16
C LYS A 334 -8.00 14.68 -30.73
N ALA A 335 -8.78 13.96 -29.92
CA ALA A 335 -9.55 12.81 -30.38
C ALA A 335 -10.57 13.18 -31.48
N LYS A 336 -11.29 14.31 -31.32
CA LYS A 336 -12.20 14.83 -32.35
C LYS A 336 -11.47 15.22 -33.65
N LYS A 337 -10.27 15.81 -33.57
CA LYS A 337 -9.45 16.12 -34.76
C LYS A 337 -9.00 14.84 -35.47
N ASN A 338 -8.47 13.87 -34.74
CA ASN A 338 -8.02 12.59 -35.29
C ASN A 338 -9.17 11.83 -35.98
N LYS A 339 -10.36 11.74 -35.38
CA LYS A 339 -11.52 11.09 -36.03
C LYS A 339 -11.92 11.80 -37.34
N LYS A 340 -11.85 13.14 -37.39
CA LYS A 340 -12.10 13.91 -38.63
C LYS A 340 -11.02 13.71 -39.71
N SER A 341 -9.76 13.44 -39.36
CA SER A 341 -8.73 13.12 -40.35
C SER A 341 -8.84 11.68 -40.87
N THR A 342 -9.14 10.69 -40.02
CA THR A 342 -9.34 9.30 -40.46
C THR A 342 -10.51 9.19 -41.44
N LEU A 343 -11.64 9.85 -41.14
CA LEU A 343 -12.80 9.90 -42.06
C LEU A 343 -12.54 10.66 -43.38
N LYS A 344 -11.42 11.37 -43.50
CA LYS A 344 -10.95 12.02 -44.74
C LYS A 344 -9.89 11.22 -45.51
N LEU A 345 -9.52 10.04 -45.02
CA LEU A 345 -8.58 9.10 -45.65
C LEU A 345 -9.29 7.79 -46.06
N GLN A 346 -10.62 7.81 -46.12
CA GLN A 346 -11.50 6.68 -46.46
C GLN A 346 -12.58 7.10 -47.48
N VAL A 347 -12.33 8.18 -48.21
CA VAL A 347 -13.16 8.80 -49.25
C VAL A 347 -12.22 9.23 -50.38
#